data_AF-A0A4Y8V9Y6-F1
#
_entry.id   AF-A0A4Y8V9Y6-F1
#
_cell.length_a   1.000
_cell.length_b   1.000
_cell.length_c   1.000
_cell.angle_alpha   90.00
_cell.angle_beta   90.00
_cell.angle_gamma   90.00
#
_symmetry.space_group_name_H-M   'P 1'
#
loop_
_entity.id
_entity.type
_entity.pdbx_description
1 polymer ?
#
loop_
_entity_poly.entity_id
_entity_poly.type
_entity_poly.pdbx_seq_one_letter_code
_entity_poly.pdbx_strand_id
1 'polypeptide(L)' 'MLLVNVIMHIPDVLKAMNYAPWATFVETHLEGVNHNQVTRAALSTEVIMHGKANRIHIPEDGEIVEL' A
#
# COMPACT_ATOMS: atom_id res chain seq x y z
N MET A 1 -5.68 21.61 10.96
CA MET A 1 -5.60 21.60 9.49
C MET A 1 -5.22 20.19 9.07
N LEU A 2 -6.21 19.34 8.74
CA LEU A 2 -5.96 17.98 8.31
C LEU A 2 -5.62 18.02 6.82
N LEU A 3 -4.36 17.81 6.50
CA LEU A 3 -3.85 17.67 5.14
C LEU A 3 -4.27 16.28 4.62
N VAL A 4 -5.52 16.13 4.18
CA VAL A 4 -6.08 14.81 3.83
C VAL A 4 -5.59 14.27 2.46
N ASN A 5 -4.73 14.99 1.73
CA ASN A 5 -4.32 14.62 0.37
C ASN A 5 -2.88 15.06 0.04
N VAL A 6 -1.91 14.68 0.87
CA VAL A 6 -0.48 14.93 0.57
C VAL A 6 0.17 13.72 -0.09
N ILE A 7 -0.31 12.51 0.25
CA ILE A 7 0.19 11.23 -0.27
C ILE A 7 -0.98 10.31 -0.66
N MET A 8 -0.63 9.15 -1.25
CA MET A 8 -1.58 8.13 -1.68
C MET A 8 -2.28 7.45 -0.51
N HIS A 9 -3.56 7.13 -0.70
CA HIS A 9 -4.35 6.28 0.19
C HIS A 9 -4.70 4.95 -0.48
N ILE A 10 -5.32 4.03 0.25
CA ILE A 10 -5.70 2.69 -0.27
C ILE A 10 -6.44 2.75 -1.62
N PRO A 11 -7.41 3.65 -1.87
CA PRO A 11 -8.07 3.73 -3.18
C PRO A 11 -7.11 4.05 -4.33
N ASP A 12 -6.07 4.84 -4.07
CA ASP A 12 -5.06 5.19 -5.06
C ASP A 12 -4.17 3.99 -5.39
N VAL A 13 -3.81 3.18 -4.39
CA VAL A 13 -3.09 1.91 -4.58
C VAL A 13 -3.89 0.98 -5.48
N LEU A 14 -5.17 0.73 -5.14
CA LEU A 14 -6.04 -0.13 -5.94
C LEU A 14 -6.21 0.38 -7.38
N LYS A 15 -6.36 1.70 -7.54
CA LYS A 15 -6.43 2.36 -8.85
C LYS A 15 -5.14 2.17 -9.65
N ALA A 16 -3.97 2.35 -9.03
CA ALA A 16 -2.68 2.14 -9.67
C ALA A 16 -2.49 0.67 -10.08
N MET A 17 -2.84 -0.28 -9.21
CA MET A 17 -2.78 -1.71 -9.51
C MET A 17 -3.73 -2.13 -10.63
N ASN A 18 -4.88 -1.48 -10.78
CA ASN A 18 -5.80 -1.69 -11.90
C ASN A 18 -5.24 -1.11 -13.21
N TYR A 19 -4.60 0.06 -13.15
CA TYR A 19 -4.00 0.70 -14.30
C TYR A 19 -2.78 -0.07 -14.84
N ALA A 20 -1.96 -0.63 -13.93
CA ALA A 20 -0.73 -1.36 -14.27
C ALA A 20 -0.84 -2.86 -13.91
N PRO A 21 -1.67 -3.65 -14.61
CA PRO A 21 -1.86 -5.08 -14.34
C PRO A 21 -0.62 -5.95 -14.63
N TRP A 22 0.48 -5.39 -15.12
CA TRP A 22 1.76 -6.09 -15.31
C TRP A 22 2.79 -5.81 -14.21
N ALA A 23 2.56 -4.80 -13.37
CA ALA A 23 3.54 -4.36 -12.38
C ALA A 23 3.42 -5.13 -11.05
N THR A 24 4.57 -5.32 -10.40
CA THR A 24 4.68 -5.69 -8.97
C THR A 24 4.81 -4.40 -8.15
N PHE A 25 4.09 -4.33 -7.03
CA PHE A 25 4.04 -3.17 -6.15
C PHE A 25 4.83 -3.44 -4.87
N VAL A 26 5.50 -2.42 -4.33
CA VAL A 26 6.12 -2.46 -3.00
C VAL A 26 5.64 -1.23 -2.25
N GLU A 27 4.92 -1.45 -1.17
CA GLU A 27 4.33 -0.38 -0.36
C GLU A 27 5.35 0.18 0.61
N THR A 28 5.35 1.49 0.75
CA THR A 28 6.30 2.21 1.60
C THR A 28 5.57 3.33 2.33
N HIS A 29 6.29 4.00 3.24
CA HIS A 29 5.75 5.13 3.98
C HIS A 29 4.42 4.75 4.69
N LEU A 30 4.40 3.60 5.37
CA LEU A 30 3.35 3.13 6.27
C LEU A 30 3.87 3.19 7.71
N GLU A 31 3.03 3.57 8.68
CA GLU A 31 3.27 3.44 10.14
C GLU A 31 4.55 4.06 10.72
N GLY A 32 5.40 4.72 9.94
CA GLY A 32 6.64 5.37 10.41
C GLY A 32 6.46 6.79 10.94
N VAL A 33 5.29 7.41 10.72
CA VAL A 33 4.99 8.79 11.15
C VAL A 33 3.55 8.92 11.66
N ASN A 34 3.33 9.80 12.64
CA ASN A 34 2.07 9.93 13.39
C ASN A 34 0.86 10.40 12.57
N HIS A 35 1.08 11.09 11.45
CA HIS A 35 0.00 11.64 10.63
C HIS A 35 -0.40 10.70 9.49
N ASN A 36 0.33 9.60 9.32
CA ASN A 36 -0.07 8.58 8.35
C ASN A 36 -1.10 7.64 8.98
N GLN A 37 -2.27 7.58 8.36
CA GLN A 37 -3.43 6.84 8.89
C GLN A 37 -3.62 5.48 8.22
N VAL A 38 -2.88 5.18 7.14
CA VAL A 38 -2.94 3.85 6.50
C VAL A 38 -2.02 2.91 7.26
N THR A 39 -2.59 1.80 7.75
CA THR A 39 -1.85 0.73 8.42
C THR A 39 -1.56 -0.41 7.46
N ARG A 40 -0.51 -1.19 7.73
CA ARG A 40 -0.19 -2.41 6.95
C ARG A 40 -1.36 -3.37 6.95
N ALA A 41 -2.00 -3.56 8.11
CA ALA A 41 -3.15 -4.44 8.26
C ALA A 41 -4.37 -4.01 7.43
N ALA A 42 -4.68 -2.70 7.40
CA ALA A 42 -5.79 -2.19 6.60
C ALA A 42 -5.53 -2.37 5.10
N LEU A 43 -4.32 -2.04 4.63
CA LEU A 43 -3.95 -2.22 3.24
C LEU A 43 -3.95 -3.69 2.82
N SER A 44 -3.37 -4.58 3.64
CA SER A 44 -3.35 -6.02 3.41
C SER A 44 -4.77 -6.60 3.28
N THR A 45 -5.68 -6.21 4.17
CA THR A 45 -7.10 -6.60 4.11
C THR A 45 -7.74 -6.18 2.79
N GLU A 46 -7.53 -4.94 2.38
CA GLU A 46 -8.14 -4.37 1.16
C GLU A 46 -7.61 -5.03 -0.11
N VAL A 47 -6.31 -5.28 -0.23
CA VAL A 47 -5.74 -5.95 -1.42
C VAL A 47 -6.14 -7.43 -1.49
N ILE A 48 -6.35 -8.11 -0.35
CA ILE A 48 -6.90 -9.47 -0.31
C ILE A 48 -8.35 -9.46 -0.81
N MET A 49 -9.20 -8.58 -0.29
CA MET A 49 -10.62 -8.48 -0.70
C MET A 49 -10.78 -8.21 -2.19
N HIS A 50 -9.83 -7.48 -2.81
CA HIS A 50 -9.84 -7.16 -4.23
C HIS A 50 -9.07 -8.17 -5.11
N GLY A 51 -8.58 -9.27 -4.54
CA GLY A 51 -7.86 -10.32 -5.29
C GLY A 51 -6.51 -9.85 -5.86
N LYS A 52 -5.83 -8.92 -5.16
CA LYS A 52 -4.58 -8.28 -5.60
C LYS A 52 -3.36 -8.61 -4.73
N ALA A 53 -3.54 -9.38 -3.66
CA ALA A 53 -2.49 -9.68 -2.69
C ALA A 53 -1.24 -10.34 -3.30
N ASN A 54 -1.36 -11.07 -4.42
CA ASN A 54 -0.25 -11.73 -5.09
C ASN A 54 0.67 -10.80 -5.90
N ARG A 55 0.42 -9.49 -5.89
CA ARG A 55 1.12 -8.50 -6.73
C ARG A 55 1.71 -7.34 -5.94
N ILE A 56 1.65 -7.41 -4.61
CA ILE A 56 2.04 -6.32 -3.74
C ILE A 56 2.81 -6.87 -2.55
N HIS A 57 3.97 -6.27 -2.28
CA HIS A 57 4.74 -6.50 -1.08
C HIS A 57 4.45 -5.37 -0.09
N ILE A 58 4.11 -5.72 1.15
CA ILE A 58 3.88 -4.79 2.25
C ILE A 58 4.91 -5.15 3.33
N PRO A 59 6.17 -4.72 3.16
CA PRO A 59 7.27 -5.19 3.99
C PRO A 59 7.19 -4.67 5.43
N GLU A 60 7.66 -5.50 6.36
CA GLU A 60 8.02 -5.06 7.70
C GLU A 60 9.29 -4.22 7.69
N ASP A 61 9.53 -3.46 8.78
CA ASP A 61 10.74 -2.65 8.92
C ASP A 61 11.99 -3.56 8.92
N GLY A 62 12.86 -3.38 7.92
CA GLY A 62 14.09 -4.17 7.74
C GLY A 62 13.94 -5.42 6.86
N GLU A 63 12.75 -5.70 6.32
CA GLU A 63 12.53 -6.79 5.37
C GLU A 63 13.18 -6.50 4.01
N ILE A 64 13.74 -7.55 3.39
CA ILE A 64 14.29 -7.50 2.03
C ILE A 64 13.27 -8.12 1.08
N VAL A 65 12.89 -7.36 0.04
CA VAL A 65 12.01 -7.83 -1.04
C VAL A 65 12.86 -8.13 -2.28
N GLU A 66 12.83 -9.37 -2.75
CA GLU A 66 13.39 -9.79 -4.04
C GLU A 66 12.28 -9.83 -5.10
N LEU A 67 12.55 -9.32 -6.30
CA LEU A 67 11.58 -9.11 -7.39
C LEU A 67 11.89 -9.91 -8.65
#